data_AF-A0A5E6UUK1-F1
#
_entry.id   AF-A0A5E6UUK1-F1
#
_cell.length_a   1.000
_cell.length_b   1.000
_cell.length_c   1.000
_cell.angle_alpha   90.00
_cell.angle_beta   90.00
_cell.angle_gamma   90.00
#
_symmetry.space_group_name_H-M   'P 1'
#
loop_
_entity.id
_entity.type
_entity.pdbx_description
1 polymer ?
#
loop_
_entity_poly.entity_id
_entity_poly.type
_entity_poly.pdbx_seq_one_letter_code
_entity_poly.pdbx_strand_id
1 'polypeptide(L)'
;MRTLLLLGMLLSPFAFADSIEPSHDCSQPSVPYEFEDQNERDQFNAEVEEYKSCITDFVEEQQDAIRKHKSAADDAIEEWNSFARST
;
A
#
# COMPACT_ATOMS: atom_id res chain seq x y z
N MET A 1 5.23 -42.61 10.66
CA MET A 1 4.43 -41.60 9.91
C MET A 1 3.96 -40.44 10.79
N ARG A 2 3.42 -40.68 11.99
CA ARG A 2 3.03 -39.60 12.95
C ARG A 2 4.16 -38.63 13.31
N THR A 3 5.38 -39.13 13.51
CA THR A 3 6.57 -38.32 13.82
C THR A 3 7.06 -37.46 12.66
N LEU A 4 6.81 -37.87 11.41
CA LEU A 4 7.17 -37.11 10.20
C LEU A 4 6.22 -35.93 9.97
N LEU A 5 4.93 -36.10 10.30
CA LEU A 5 3.93 -35.01 10.24
C LEU A 5 4.22 -33.89 11.25
N LEU A 6 4.69 -34.24 12.45
CA LEU A 6 5.07 -33.26 13.49
C LEU A 6 6.33 -32.46 13.11
N LEU A 7 7.27 -33.07 12.38
CA LEU A 7 8.49 -32.39 11.94
C LEU A 7 8.22 -31.38 10.80
N GLY A 8 7.21 -31.64 9.96
CA GLY A 8 6.83 -30.75 8.85
C GLY A 8 6.19 -29.42 9.28
N MET A 9 5.48 -29.38 10.41
CA MET A 9 4.88 -28.13 10.93
C MET A 9 5.92 -27.15 11.50
N LEU A 10 7.11 -27.63 11.88
CA LEU A 10 8.17 -26.78 12.43
C LEU A 10 9.00 -26.08 11.36
N LEU A 11 8.83 -26.46 10.09
CA LEU A 11 9.57 -25.93 8.94
C LEU A 11 8.73 -24.98 8.07
N SER A 12 7.54 -24.57 8.52
CA SER A 12 6.78 -23.55 7.79
C SER A 12 7.56 -22.24 7.78
N PRO A 13 7.97 -21.73 6.60
CA PRO A 13 8.61 -20.44 6.52
C PRO A 13 7.66 -19.39 7.09
N PHE A 14 8.18 -18.51 7.95
CA PHE A 14 7.42 -17.35 8.40
C PHE A 14 7.00 -16.58 7.16
N ALA A 15 5.70 -16.65 6.84
CA ALA A 15 5.12 -15.81 5.83
C ALA A 15 5.15 -14.39 6.39
N PHE A 16 6.05 -13.56 5.88
CA PHE A 16 6.02 -12.12 6.12
C PHE A 16 4.83 -11.57 5.34
N ALA A 17 3.65 -11.65 5.94
CA ALA A 17 2.55 -10.82 5.53
C ALA A 17 2.88 -9.38 5.92
N ASP A 18 2.58 -8.44 5.03
CA ASP A 18 2.73 -7.01 5.32
C ASP A 18 1.73 -6.65 6.42
N SER A 19 2.20 -6.65 7.66
CA SER A 19 1.37 -6.43 8.86
C SER A 19 1.39 -4.97 9.31
N ILE A 20 2.18 -4.14 8.61
CA ILE A 20 2.30 -2.72 8.86
C ILE A 20 1.51 -2.01 7.78
N GLU A 21 0.51 -1.23 8.18
CA GLU A 21 -0.22 -0.37 7.26
C GLU A 21 0.73 0.72 6.73
N PRO A 22 0.86 0.89 5.41
CA PRO A 22 1.65 1.96 4.85
C PRO A 22 1.13 3.33 5.28
N SER A 23 2.05 4.25 5.53
CA SER A 23 1.74 5.63 5.92
C SER A 23 2.56 6.60 5.07
N HIS A 24 2.15 7.87 5.07
CA HIS A 24 2.84 8.93 4.34
C HIS A 24 3.49 9.93 5.31
N ASP A 25 4.53 10.60 4.83
CA ASP A 25 5.19 11.70 5.55
C ASP A 25 4.69 13.09 5.11
N CYS A 26 3.54 13.17 4.42
CA CYS A 26 2.97 14.43 3.94
C CYS A 26 2.63 15.38 5.09
N SER A 27 3.03 16.66 4.93
CA SER A 27 2.80 17.70 5.93
C SER A 27 1.53 18.48 5.62
N GLN A 28 0.49 18.30 6.44
CA GLN A 28 -0.75 19.06 6.31
C GLN A 28 -0.52 20.52 6.71
N PRO A 29 -0.86 21.52 5.87
CA PRO A 29 -0.74 22.92 6.23
C PRO A 29 -1.78 23.31 7.29
N SER A 30 -1.39 24.17 8.22
CA SER A 30 -2.28 24.74 9.22
C SER A 30 -3.03 25.93 8.66
N VAL A 31 -4.36 25.89 8.69
CA VAL A 31 -5.19 27.03 8.25
C VAL A 31 -5.10 28.16 9.29
N PRO A 32 -4.64 29.37 8.92
CA PRO A 32 -4.62 30.50 9.84
C PRO A 32 -6.05 30.99 10.12
N TYR A 33 -6.27 31.59 11.30
CA TYR A 33 -7.58 32.14 11.69
C TYR A 33 -8.05 33.26 10.73
N GLU A 34 -7.11 34.12 10.35
CA GLU A 34 -7.23 35.11 9.30
C GLU A 34 -5.87 35.24 8.60
N PHE A 35 -5.86 35.68 7.35
CA PHE A 35 -4.61 35.99 6.66
C PHE A 35 -4.36 37.49 6.74
N GLU A 36 -3.16 37.86 7.18
CA GLU A 36 -2.69 39.22 7.38
C GLU A 36 -2.56 39.98 6.05
N ASP A 37 -2.11 39.30 4.99
CA ASP A 37 -1.96 39.89 3.66
C ASP A 37 -2.13 38.86 2.51
N GLN A 38 -1.85 39.28 1.28
CA GLN A 38 -1.92 38.40 0.09
C GLN A 38 -0.72 37.46 0.00
N ASN A 39 0.45 37.86 0.45
CA ASN A 39 1.65 37.04 0.42
C ASN A 39 1.53 35.84 1.38
N GLU A 40 0.85 36.00 2.52
CA GLU A 40 0.52 34.88 3.40
C GLU A 40 -0.49 33.91 2.76
N ARG A 41 -1.51 34.43 2.06
CA ARG A 41 -2.46 33.60 1.31
C ARG A 41 -1.78 32.80 0.21
N ASP A 42 -0.89 33.44 -0.54
CA ASP A 42 -0.16 32.81 -1.64
C ASP A 42 0.77 31.71 -1.13
N GLN A 43 1.44 31.93 0.01
CA GLN A 43 2.24 30.88 0.67
C GLN A 43 1.38 29.71 1.12
N PHE A 44 0.28 29.96 1.83
CA PHE A 44 -0.64 28.90 2.26
C PHE A 44 -1.19 28.09 1.07
N ASN A 45 -1.55 28.76 -0.03
CA ASN A 45 -2.01 28.09 -1.25
C ASN A 45 -0.91 27.21 -1.86
N ALA A 46 0.35 27.64 -1.82
CA ALA A 46 1.47 26.83 -2.27
C ALA A 46 1.66 25.58 -1.39
N GLU A 47 1.59 25.72 -0.06
CA GLU A 47 1.65 24.58 0.88
C GLU A 47 0.48 23.60 0.68
N VAL A 48 -0.72 24.11 0.39
CA VAL A 48 -1.89 23.27 0.07
C VAL A 48 -1.67 22.45 -1.19
N GLU A 49 -1.14 23.04 -2.26
CA GLU A 49 -0.85 22.29 -3.49
C GLU A 49 0.29 21.29 -3.28
N GLU A 50 1.31 21.60 -2.48
CA GLU A 50 2.36 20.65 -2.10
C GLU A 50 1.79 19.45 -1.34
N TYR A 51 0.98 19.70 -0.31
CA TYR A 51 0.34 18.64 0.48
C TYR A 51 -0.57 17.75 -0.38
N LYS A 52 -1.35 18.37 -1.26
CA LYS A 52 -2.23 17.66 -2.20
C LYS A 52 -1.44 16.80 -3.17
N SER A 53 -0.32 17.28 -3.69
CA SER A 53 0.57 16.48 -4.54
C SER A 53 1.08 15.27 -3.78
N CYS A 54 1.65 15.47 -2.58
CA CYS A 54 2.19 14.41 -1.76
C CYS A 54 1.16 13.31 -1.44
N ILE A 55 -0.06 13.71 -1.03
CA ILE A 55 -1.14 12.75 -0.75
C ILE A 55 -1.58 12.01 -2.01
N THR A 56 -1.60 12.69 -3.16
CA THR A 56 -1.96 12.06 -4.43
C THR A 56 -0.93 11.00 -4.81
N ASP A 57 0.36 11.32 -4.70
CA ASP A 57 1.46 10.38 -4.98
C ASP A 57 1.35 9.13 -4.10
N PHE A 58 1.15 9.31 -2.78
CA PHE A 58 0.92 8.19 -1.87
C PHE A 58 -0.27 7.32 -2.30
N VAL A 59 -1.42 7.94 -2.62
CA VAL A 59 -2.60 7.18 -3.08
C VAL A 59 -2.32 6.41 -4.37
N GLU A 60 -1.60 6.99 -5.32
CA GLU A 60 -1.24 6.33 -6.58
C GLU A 60 -0.30 5.13 -6.35
N GLU A 61 0.69 5.27 -5.47
CA GLU A 61 1.58 4.17 -5.06
C GLU A 61 0.79 3.01 -4.45
N GLN A 62 -0.16 3.30 -3.56
CA GLN A 62 -1.01 2.28 -2.95
C GLN A 62 -1.91 1.59 -3.98
N GLN A 63 -2.46 2.33 -4.95
CA GLN A 63 -3.25 1.75 -6.04
C GLN A 63 -2.40 0.85 -6.95
N ASP A 64 -1.14 1.22 -7.20
CA ASP A 64 -0.20 0.36 -7.92
C ASP A 64 0.12 -0.93 -7.17
N ALA A 65 0.38 -0.84 -5.86
CA ALA A 65 0.57 -2.01 -5.00
C ALA A 65 -0.65 -2.95 -5.04
N ILE A 66 -1.87 -2.41 -4.92
CA ILE A 66 -3.12 -3.18 -5.03
C ILE A 66 -3.21 -3.91 -6.38
N ARG A 67 -2.90 -3.21 -7.48
CA ARG A 67 -2.91 -3.82 -8.83
C ARG A 67 -1.91 -4.97 -8.94
N LYS A 68 -0.69 -4.81 -8.43
CA LYS A 68 0.33 -5.87 -8.42
C LYS A 68 -0.12 -7.07 -7.60
N HIS A 69 -0.65 -6.86 -6.40
CA HIS A 69 -1.16 -7.95 -5.56
C HIS A 69 -2.34 -8.68 -6.22
N LYS A 70 -3.25 -7.93 -6.85
CA LYS A 70 -4.35 -8.53 -7.61
C LYS A 70 -3.85 -9.37 -8.78
N SER A 71 -2.88 -8.87 -9.55
CA SER A 71 -2.29 -9.63 -10.65
C SER A 71 -1.68 -10.94 -10.15
N ALA A 72 -0.88 -10.90 -9.08
CA ALA A 72 -0.28 -12.10 -8.51
C ALA A 72 -1.33 -13.14 -8.05
N ALA A 73 -2.45 -12.69 -7.48
CA ALA A 73 -3.55 -13.56 -7.10
C ALA A 73 -4.25 -14.17 -8.34
N ASP A 74 -4.52 -13.35 -9.36
CA ASP A 74 -5.14 -13.80 -10.61
C ASP A 74 -4.24 -14.81 -11.35
N ASP A 75 -2.93 -14.58 -11.41
CA ASP A 75 -1.94 -15.48 -12.01
C ASP A 75 -1.91 -16.85 -11.30
N ALA A 76 -1.91 -16.85 -9.96
CA ALA A 76 -1.95 -18.09 -9.16
C ALA A 76 -3.26 -18.87 -9.37
N ILE A 77 -4.38 -18.17 -9.52
CA ILE A 77 -5.67 -18.78 -9.87
C ILE A 77 -5.62 -19.40 -11.26
N GLU A 78 -5.03 -18.71 -12.25
CA GLU A 78 -4.87 -19.23 -13.60
C GLU A 78 -4.00 -20.49 -13.62
N GLU A 79 -2.87 -20.48 -12.90
CA GLU A 79 -1.97 -21.64 -12.77
C GLU A 79 -2.73 -22.86 -12.25
N TRP A 80 -3.47 -22.70 -11.14
CA TRP A 80 -4.28 -23.77 -10.58
C TRP A 80 -5.33 -24.29 -11.57
N ASN A 81 -6.06 -23.38 -12.20
CA ASN A 81 -7.10 -23.75 -13.15
C ASN A 81 -6.53 -24.47 -14.38
N SER A 82 -5.32 -24.10 -14.82
CA SER A 82 -4.61 -24.78 -15.90
C SER A 82 -4.27 -26.22 -15.52
N PHE A 83 -3.67 -26.41 -14.33
CA PHE A 83 -3.38 -27.73 -13.79
C PHE A 83 -4.65 -28.59 -13.66
N ALA A 84 -5.71 -28.05 -13.06
CA ALA A 84 -6.97 -28.76 -12.83
C ALA A 84 -7.66 -29.21 -14.13
N ARG A 85 -7.52 -28.46 -15.23
CA ARG A 85 -8.06 -28.87 -16.55
C ARG A 85 -7.20 -29.93 -17.25
N SER A 86 -5.95 -30.10 -16.84
CA SER A 86 -5.01 -31.07 -17.43
C SER A 86 -5.08 -32.46 -16.80
N THR A 87 -5.84 -32.63 -15.71
CA THR A 87 -6.08 -33.89 -14.98
C THR A 87 -7.48 -34.42 -15.27
#